data_AF-A0A914ZBH0-F1
#
_entry.id   AF-A0A914ZBH0-F1
#
_cell.length_a   1.000
_cell.length_b   1.000
_cell.length_c   1.000
_cell.angle_alpha   90.00
_cell.angle_beta   90.00
_cell.angle_gamma   90.00
#
_symmetry.space_group_name_H-M   'P 1'
#
loop_
_entity.id
_entity.type
_entity.pdbx_description
1 polymer ?
#
loop_
_entity_poly.entity_id
_entity_poly.type
_entity_poly.pdbx_seq_one_letter_code
_entity_poly.pdbx_strand_id
1 'polypeptide(L)'
;MKAVKFIILLFIVEINADFTPDFGAWLQENFGPDVRLHLERKDLGVAGSFGGKGSREEKVNRQPVVFVHGVSDRAHDKPLQAAAWFLKNGYKQSEVYGTTYANGAQGNPLQWAQYSMKCSYVKLVRALIVAVRLYTGRAVDVVGYSLGVPVTRKAILGGRCVDSGEDLGGPLTKFIDTYVAVAGPNHGINLQVGGISVPGCVFSLLP
;
A
#
# COMPACT_ATOMS: atom_id res chain seq x y z
N MET A 1 27.52 -19.83 -50.24
CA MET A 1 26.33 -19.37 -49.48
C MET A 1 26.79 -18.90 -48.11
N LYS A 2 26.75 -17.60 -47.82
CA LYS A 2 27.08 -17.05 -46.49
C LYS A 2 25.81 -17.08 -45.63
N ALA A 3 25.83 -17.85 -44.55
CA ALA A 3 24.72 -17.90 -43.59
C ALA A 3 24.65 -16.56 -42.83
N VAL A 4 23.55 -15.83 -43.00
CA VAL A 4 23.26 -14.63 -42.23
C VAL A 4 22.67 -15.09 -40.89
N LYS A 5 23.38 -14.86 -39.78
CA LYS A 5 22.83 -15.08 -38.44
C LYS A 5 21.94 -13.89 -38.07
N PHE A 6 20.64 -14.14 -37.97
CA PHE A 6 19.68 -13.19 -37.42
C PHE A 6 19.78 -13.23 -35.89
N ILE A 7 20.18 -12.13 -35.26
CA ILE A 7 20.15 -11.97 -33.81
C ILE A 7 18.80 -11.36 -33.46
N ILE A 8 17.93 -12.16 -32.82
CA ILE A 8 16.66 -11.68 -32.27
C ILE A 8 16.98 -11.02 -30.93
N LEU A 9 16.85 -9.69 -30.88
CA LEU A 9 16.97 -8.92 -29.65
C LEU A 9 15.64 -9.02 -28.87
N LEU A 10 15.59 -9.89 -27.87
CA LEU A 10 14.48 -9.93 -26.90
C LEU A 10 14.61 -8.68 -26.01
N PHE A 11 13.76 -7.69 -26.25
CA PHE A 11 13.53 -6.61 -25.28
C PHE A 11 12.79 -7.21 -24.08
N ILE A 12 13.53 -7.55 -23.04
CA ILE A 12 12.96 -7.79 -21.72
C ILE A 12 12.51 -6.43 -21.23
N VAL A 13 11.20 -6.16 -21.32
CA VAL A 13 10.60 -5.06 -20.57
C VAL A 13 10.66 -5.50 -19.11
N GLU A 14 11.66 -5.03 -18.36
CA GLU A 14 11.62 -5.09 -16.92
C GLU A 14 10.42 -4.25 -16.46
N ILE A 15 9.31 -4.93 -16.19
CA ILE A 15 8.20 -4.35 -15.45
C ILE A 15 8.73 -4.20 -14.02
N ASN A 16 9.42 -3.08 -13.78
CA ASN A 16 9.82 -2.68 -12.44
C ASN A 16 8.54 -2.43 -11.65
N ALA A 17 8.21 -3.38 -10.78
CA ALA A 17 7.08 -3.28 -9.88
C ALA A 17 7.54 -2.58 -8.60
N ASP A 18 7.90 -1.32 -8.82
CA ASP A 18 8.33 -0.33 -7.85
C ASP A 18 7.57 0.97 -8.10
N PHE A 19 7.71 1.94 -7.20
CA PHE A 19 7.40 3.31 -7.57
C PHE A 19 8.16 3.73 -8.83
N THR A 20 7.57 4.65 -9.59
CA THR A 20 8.30 5.20 -10.75
C THR A 20 9.62 5.83 -10.29
N PRO A 21 10.65 5.86 -11.15
CA PRO A 21 11.92 6.49 -10.80
C PRO A 21 11.77 7.94 -10.33
N ASP A 22 10.82 8.68 -10.91
CA ASP A 22 10.50 10.06 -10.50
C ASP A 22 9.99 10.12 -9.07
N PHE A 23 8.99 9.30 -8.71
CA PHE A 23 8.44 9.32 -7.35
C PHE A 23 9.46 8.80 -6.32
N GLY A 24 10.22 7.76 -6.65
CA GLY A 24 11.30 7.25 -5.81
C GLY A 24 12.41 8.29 -5.56
N ALA A 25 12.85 9.00 -6.60
CA ALA A 25 13.81 10.09 -6.47
C ALA A 25 13.25 11.24 -5.64
N TRP A 26 11.99 11.62 -5.87
CA TRP A 26 11.31 12.65 -5.10
C TRP A 26 11.19 12.28 -3.61
N LEU A 27 10.85 11.03 -3.28
CA LEU A 27 10.83 10.54 -1.89
C LEU A 27 12.20 10.66 -1.23
N GLN A 28 13.26 10.27 -1.93
CA GLN A 28 14.62 10.39 -1.42
C GLN A 28 15.02 11.84 -1.17
N GLU A 29 14.67 12.75 -2.09
CA GLU A 29 14.99 14.18 -1.97
C GLU A 29 14.23 14.84 -0.81
N ASN A 30 12.96 14.49 -0.60
CA ASN A 30 12.07 15.19 0.35
C ASN A 30 11.99 14.54 1.73
N PHE A 31 12.23 13.23 1.83
CA PHE A 31 12.09 12.46 3.09
C PHE A 31 13.32 11.62 3.43
N GLY A 32 14.30 11.53 2.54
CA GLY A 32 15.51 10.75 2.74
C GLY A 32 15.40 9.28 2.30
N PRO A 33 16.56 8.59 2.25
CA PRO A 33 16.66 7.22 1.72
C PRO A 33 15.88 6.20 2.57
N ASP A 34 15.77 6.39 3.87
CA ASP A 34 15.08 5.45 4.75
C ASP A 34 13.57 5.41 4.48
N VAL A 35 12.94 6.58 4.33
CA VAL A 35 11.50 6.64 4.00
C VAL A 35 11.25 6.03 2.62
N ARG A 36 12.11 6.33 1.65
CA ARG A 36 12.05 5.70 0.33
C ARG A 36 12.13 4.18 0.43
N LEU A 37 13.12 3.64 1.14
CA LEU A 37 13.34 2.20 1.29
C LEU A 37 12.09 1.50 1.85
N HIS A 38 11.53 2.04 2.94
CA HIS A 38 10.37 1.45 3.60
C HIS A 38 9.09 1.59 2.78
N LEU A 39 8.94 2.64 1.97
CA LEU A 39 7.76 2.81 1.12
C LEU A 39 7.90 2.09 -0.22
N GLU A 40 9.07 1.97 -0.84
CA GLU A 40 9.24 1.26 -2.12
C GLU A 40 9.10 -0.25 -1.93
N ARG A 41 9.66 -0.80 -0.84
CA ARG A 41 9.63 -2.25 -0.55
C ARG A 41 10.23 -3.12 -1.65
N LYS A 42 11.37 -2.68 -2.18
CA LYS A 42 12.16 -3.42 -3.18
C LYS A 42 12.58 -4.82 -2.71
N ASP A 43 12.67 -5.03 -1.40
CA ASP A 43 12.92 -6.33 -0.79
C ASP A 43 11.84 -7.38 -1.11
N LEU A 44 10.63 -6.94 -1.49
CA LEU A 44 9.52 -7.81 -1.91
C LEU A 44 9.44 -8.00 -3.43
N GLY A 45 10.39 -7.45 -4.19
CA GLY A 45 10.38 -7.46 -5.65
C GLY A 45 9.06 -6.93 -6.19
N VAL A 46 8.46 -7.67 -7.14
CA VAL A 46 7.23 -7.23 -7.80
C VAL A 46 6.02 -7.07 -6.89
N ALA A 47 6.11 -7.49 -5.62
CA ALA A 47 5.03 -7.32 -4.68
C ALA A 47 5.12 -6.04 -3.84
N GLY A 48 6.21 -5.28 -3.98
CA GLY A 48 6.55 -4.14 -3.14
C GLY A 48 5.50 -3.04 -3.17
N SER A 49 5.52 -2.23 -4.23
CA SER A 49 4.75 -0.99 -4.31
C SER A 49 4.52 -0.55 -5.76
N PHE A 50 3.56 0.37 -5.97
CA PHE A 50 3.28 0.95 -7.29
C PHE A 50 2.85 2.40 -7.18
N GLY A 51 3.02 3.15 -8.26
CA GLY A 51 2.55 4.52 -8.43
C GLY A 51 3.68 5.52 -8.67
N GLY A 52 3.30 6.71 -9.15
CA GLY A 52 4.22 7.80 -9.46
C GLY A 52 4.10 8.29 -10.90
N LYS A 53 4.67 9.44 -11.19
CA LYS A 53 4.67 10.02 -12.54
C LYS A 53 5.67 9.30 -13.44
N GLY A 54 5.33 9.19 -14.72
CA GLY A 54 6.26 8.75 -15.77
C GLY A 54 7.35 9.78 -16.06
N SER A 55 7.08 11.07 -15.84
CA SER A 55 8.08 12.13 -15.87
C SER A 55 7.71 13.28 -14.93
N ARG A 56 8.69 14.13 -14.60
CA ARG A 56 8.51 15.26 -13.68
C ARG A 56 7.43 16.25 -14.15
N GLU A 57 7.26 16.39 -15.47
CA GLU A 57 6.33 17.29 -16.14
C GLU A 57 4.90 16.72 -16.23
N GLU A 58 4.70 15.45 -15.91
CA GLU A 58 3.39 14.83 -15.99
C GLU A 58 2.40 15.52 -15.03
N LYS A 59 1.27 15.96 -15.58
CA LYS A 59 0.18 16.56 -14.82
C LYS A 59 -0.76 15.51 -14.27
N VAL A 60 -0.98 15.58 -12.95
CA VAL A 60 -1.96 14.82 -12.19
C VAL A 60 -3.28 15.60 -12.17
N ASN A 61 -4.32 15.06 -12.78
CA ASN A 61 -5.57 15.78 -13.03
C ASN A 61 -6.69 15.33 -12.09
N ARG A 62 -6.69 14.06 -11.67
CA ARG A 62 -7.64 13.47 -10.72
C ARG A 62 -7.08 13.45 -9.31
N GLN A 63 -7.94 13.28 -8.31
CA GLN A 63 -7.46 12.97 -6.96
C GLN A 63 -6.71 11.64 -7.00
N PRO A 64 -5.49 11.56 -6.47
CA PRO A 64 -4.76 10.30 -6.40
C PRO A 64 -5.42 9.35 -5.40
N VAL A 65 -5.42 8.06 -5.74
CA VAL A 65 -5.98 7.01 -4.90
C VAL A 65 -4.86 6.21 -4.24
N VAL A 66 -4.88 6.11 -2.92
CA VAL A 66 -4.00 5.23 -2.13
C VAL A 66 -4.76 3.97 -1.74
N PHE A 67 -4.28 2.82 -2.19
CA PHE A 67 -4.84 1.52 -1.86
C PHE A 67 -4.04 0.86 -0.73
N VAL A 68 -4.74 0.37 0.30
CA VAL A 68 -4.14 -0.22 1.50
C VAL A 68 -4.61 -1.66 1.65
N HIS A 69 -3.67 -2.59 1.51
CA HIS A 69 -3.95 -4.03 1.50
C HIS A 69 -4.47 -4.56 2.84
N GLY A 70 -5.04 -5.77 2.82
CA GLY A 70 -5.49 -6.47 4.01
C GLY A 70 -4.40 -7.33 4.65
N VAL A 71 -4.80 -8.13 5.64
CA VAL A 71 -3.93 -9.16 6.21
C VAL A 71 -3.52 -10.16 5.12
N SER A 72 -2.27 -10.62 5.15
CA SER A 72 -1.72 -11.59 4.19
C SER A 72 -1.66 -11.16 2.71
N ASP A 73 -2.25 -10.03 2.33
CA ASP A 73 -2.08 -9.39 1.02
C ASP A 73 -0.85 -8.46 1.01
N ARG A 74 -0.50 -7.99 -0.18
CA ARG A 74 0.53 -6.99 -0.51
C ARG A 74 -0.02 -5.97 -1.49
N ALA A 75 0.76 -4.95 -1.84
CA ALA A 75 0.35 -3.93 -2.81
C ALA A 75 -0.05 -4.54 -4.17
N HIS A 76 0.69 -5.53 -4.66
CA HIS A 76 0.40 -6.17 -5.94
C HIS A 76 -0.65 -7.31 -5.90
N ASP A 77 -1.33 -7.53 -4.78
CA ASP A 77 -2.43 -8.50 -4.69
C ASP A 77 -3.77 -7.80 -5.01
N LYS A 78 -4.71 -7.69 -4.06
CA LYS A 78 -5.99 -6.99 -4.27
C LYS A 78 -5.86 -5.48 -4.62
N PRO A 79 -4.94 -4.70 -4.02
CA PRO A 79 -4.81 -3.27 -4.31
C PRO A 79 -4.48 -2.98 -5.76
N LEU A 80 -3.55 -3.73 -6.37
CA LEU A 80 -3.21 -3.56 -7.79
C LEU A 80 -4.37 -3.94 -8.71
N GLN A 81 -5.14 -4.97 -8.38
CA GLN A 81 -6.35 -5.31 -9.15
C GLN A 81 -7.36 -4.14 -9.14
N ALA A 82 -7.52 -3.49 -7.98
CA ALA A 82 -8.33 -2.28 -7.88
C ALA A 82 -7.72 -1.13 -8.70
N ALA A 83 -6.41 -0.87 -8.56
CA ALA A 83 -5.72 0.14 -9.36
C ALA A 83 -5.85 -0.09 -10.87
N ALA A 84 -5.75 -1.34 -11.33
CA ALA A 84 -5.95 -1.72 -12.74
C ALA A 84 -7.36 -1.38 -13.24
N TRP A 85 -8.39 -1.51 -12.40
CA TRP A 85 -9.74 -1.07 -12.74
C TRP A 85 -9.80 0.45 -12.91
N PHE A 86 -9.17 1.23 -12.03
CA PHE A 86 -9.11 2.69 -12.14
C PHE A 86 -8.37 3.12 -13.42
N LEU A 87 -7.24 2.49 -13.73
CA LEU A 87 -6.47 2.74 -14.95
C LEU A 87 -7.30 2.48 -16.21
N LYS A 88 -8.06 1.37 -16.24
CA LYS A 88 -9.00 1.05 -17.32
C LYS A 88 -10.12 2.09 -17.47
N ASN A 89 -10.43 2.82 -16.40
CA ASN A 89 -11.45 3.87 -16.36
C ASN A 89 -10.87 5.29 -16.43
N GLY A 90 -9.66 5.44 -16.99
CA GLY A 90 -9.09 6.75 -17.34
C GLY A 90 -8.35 7.45 -16.20
N TYR A 91 -7.96 6.73 -15.15
CA TYR A 91 -6.88 7.17 -14.27
C TYR A 91 -5.51 6.87 -14.90
N LYS A 92 -4.50 7.62 -14.47
CA LYS A 92 -3.09 7.40 -14.83
C LYS A 92 -2.34 6.66 -13.71
N GLN A 93 -1.17 6.12 -14.04
CA GLN A 93 -0.24 5.56 -13.05
C GLN A 93 0.18 6.59 -11.99
N SER A 94 0.24 7.87 -12.38
CA SER A 94 0.49 9.02 -11.49
C SER A 94 -0.68 9.38 -10.57
N GLU A 95 -1.80 8.64 -10.65
CA GLU A 95 -3.02 8.88 -9.90
C GLU A 95 -3.44 7.65 -9.06
N VAL A 96 -2.65 6.57 -9.07
CA VAL A 96 -2.90 5.35 -8.27
C VAL A 96 -1.64 4.92 -7.54
N TYR A 97 -1.76 4.60 -6.26
CA TYR A 97 -0.62 4.33 -5.38
C TYR A 97 -0.92 3.18 -4.42
N GLY A 98 0.12 2.41 -4.10
CA GLY A 98 0.04 1.39 -3.06
C GLY A 98 1.43 1.00 -2.59
N THR A 99 1.54 0.65 -1.31
CA THR A 99 2.76 0.10 -0.70
C THR A 99 2.41 -1.08 0.18
N THR A 100 3.36 -1.98 0.37
CA THR A 100 3.22 -3.11 1.28
C THR A 100 3.72 -2.73 2.67
N TYR A 101 2.80 -2.51 3.62
CA TYR A 101 3.17 -2.13 4.99
C TYR A 101 3.61 -3.33 5.87
N ALA A 102 3.40 -4.55 5.40
CA ALA A 102 3.75 -5.82 6.06
C ALA A 102 4.49 -6.75 5.08
N ASN A 103 4.33 -8.08 5.13
CA ASN A 103 5.05 -8.99 4.21
C ASN A 103 4.12 -9.93 3.41
N GLY A 104 2.80 -9.75 3.50
CA GLY A 104 1.83 -10.69 2.95
C GLY A 104 1.89 -12.06 3.65
N ALA A 105 1.41 -13.10 2.96
CA ALA A 105 1.34 -14.47 3.48
C ALA A 105 2.70 -15.19 3.55
N GLN A 106 3.69 -14.77 2.73
CA GLN A 106 5.00 -15.40 2.61
C GLN A 106 4.95 -16.94 2.40
N GLY A 107 3.94 -17.42 1.67
CA GLY A 107 3.74 -18.85 1.43
C GLY A 107 3.10 -19.63 2.60
N ASN A 108 2.81 -18.98 3.73
CA ASN A 108 2.16 -19.59 4.88
C ASN A 108 0.65 -19.24 4.90
N PRO A 109 -0.25 -20.22 4.68
CA PRO A 109 -1.70 -19.99 4.68
C PRO A 109 -2.26 -19.62 6.06
N LEU A 110 -1.53 -19.88 7.14
CA LEU A 110 -1.92 -19.53 8.51
C LEU A 110 -1.31 -18.21 9.01
N GLN A 111 -0.54 -17.53 8.17
CA GLN A 111 0.14 -16.28 8.54
C GLN A 111 -0.82 -15.21 9.06
N TRP A 112 -2.09 -15.22 8.62
CA TRP A 112 -3.10 -14.26 9.03
C TRP A 112 -3.36 -14.26 10.54
N ALA A 113 -3.20 -15.40 11.22
CA ALA A 113 -3.44 -15.51 12.66
C ALA A 113 -2.39 -14.77 13.48
N GLN A 114 -1.18 -14.64 12.92
CA GLN A 114 -0.01 -14.01 13.54
C GLN A 114 0.06 -12.49 13.28
N TYR A 115 -0.81 -11.97 12.41
CA TYR A 115 -0.83 -10.54 12.10
C TYR A 115 -1.66 -9.76 13.11
N SER A 116 -1.00 -8.79 13.75
CA SER A 116 -1.63 -7.75 14.56
C SER A 116 -1.44 -6.38 13.89
N MET A 117 -2.33 -5.43 14.20
CA MET A 117 -2.14 -4.03 13.80
C MET A 117 -1.01 -3.42 14.63
N LYS A 118 0.11 -3.07 13.99
CA LYS A 118 1.28 -2.46 14.62
C LYS A 118 1.40 -0.97 14.27
N CYS A 119 1.94 -0.15 15.16
CA CYS A 119 2.19 1.27 14.90
C CYS A 119 3.08 1.47 13.68
N SER A 120 4.07 0.61 13.44
CA SER A 120 4.92 0.67 12.26
C SER A 120 4.12 0.58 10.95
N TYR A 121 3.09 -0.27 10.90
CA TYR A 121 2.21 -0.39 9.74
C TYR A 121 1.40 0.89 9.52
N VAL A 122 0.88 1.46 10.60
CA VAL A 122 0.14 2.73 10.58
C VAL A 122 1.03 3.88 10.11
N LYS A 123 2.26 3.98 10.62
CA LYS A 123 3.22 5.02 10.23
C LYS A 123 3.57 4.93 8.75
N LEU A 124 3.76 3.72 8.22
CA LEU A 124 4.09 3.50 6.81
C LEU A 124 2.92 3.89 5.89
N VAL A 125 1.69 3.50 6.22
CA VAL A 125 0.48 3.93 5.49
C VAL A 125 0.29 5.45 5.58
N ARG A 126 0.48 6.04 6.78
CA ARG A 126 0.39 7.49 6.97
C ARG A 126 1.44 8.24 6.15
N ALA A 127 2.67 7.74 6.10
CA ALA A 127 3.76 8.30 5.30
C ALA A 127 3.44 8.26 3.82
N LEU A 128 2.87 7.17 3.30
CA LEU A 128 2.43 7.10 1.91
C LEU A 128 1.37 8.14 1.59
N ILE A 129 0.32 8.28 2.42
CA ILE A 129 -0.75 9.27 2.21
C ILE A 129 -0.17 10.69 2.17
N VAL A 130 0.73 11.01 3.11
CA VAL A 130 1.40 12.33 3.17
C VAL A 130 2.28 12.56 1.95
N ALA A 131 3.08 11.57 1.56
CA ALA A 131 3.94 11.65 0.39
C ALA A 131 3.14 11.87 -0.89
N VAL A 132 2.06 11.11 -1.11
CA VAL A 132 1.18 11.26 -2.27
C VAL A 132 0.50 12.63 -2.29
N ARG A 133 0.00 13.11 -1.15
CA ARG A 133 -0.59 14.45 -1.01
C ARG A 133 0.39 15.55 -1.45
N LEU A 134 1.63 15.46 -1.00
CA LEU A 134 2.66 16.46 -1.26
C LEU A 134 3.21 16.37 -2.69
N TYR A 135 3.44 15.15 -3.18
CA TYR A 135 3.97 14.89 -4.52
C TYR A 135 3.01 15.30 -5.64
N THR A 136 1.72 15.03 -5.46
CA THR A 136 0.70 15.35 -6.46
C THR A 136 0.14 16.77 -6.29
N GLY A 137 0.25 17.34 -5.10
CA GLY A 137 -0.38 18.62 -4.76
C GLY A 137 -1.91 18.52 -4.57
N ARG A 138 -2.48 17.32 -4.49
CA ARG A 138 -3.94 17.08 -4.49
C ARG A 138 -4.44 16.34 -3.25
N ALA A 139 -5.70 16.56 -2.87
CA ALA A 139 -6.34 15.77 -1.83
C ALA A 139 -6.40 14.29 -2.24
N VAL A 140 -6.33 13.37 -1.28
CA VAL A 140 -6.10 11.95 -1.52
C VAL A 140 -7.37 11.16 -1.25
N ASP A 141 -7.72 10.27 -2.17
CA ASP A 141 -8.71 9.22 -1.94
C ASP A 141 -8.01 8.00 -1.35
N VAL A 142 -8.62 7.35 -0.36
CA VAL A 142 -8.00 6.17 0.28
C VAL A 142 -8.97 5.00 0.31
N VAL A 143 -8.52 3.84 -0.17
CA VAL A 143 -9.29 2.59 -0.18
C VAL A 143 -8.58 1.56 0.69
N GLY A 144 -9.17 1.22 1.83
CA GLY A 144 -8.63 0.19 2.73
C GLY A 144 -9.39 -1.13 2.62
N TYR A 145 -8.67 -2.24 2.63
CA TYR A 145 -9.24 -3.60 2.59
C TYR A 145 -8.96 -4.36 3.88
N SER A 146 -9.97 -5.04 4.45
CA SER A 146 -9.79 -5.93 5.62
C SER A 146 -8.97 -5.25 6.74
N LEU A 147 -7.89 -5.86 7.23
CA LEU A 147 -6.99 -5.27 8.24
C LEU A 147 -6.44 -3.89 7.85
N GLY A 148 -6.33 -3.58 6.55
CA GLY A 148 -5.95 -2.27 6.05
C GLY A 148 -6.91 -1.16 6.44
N VAL A 149 -8.19 -1.48 6.73
CA VAL A 149 -9.20 -0.50 7.16
C VAL A 149 -8.85 0.12 8.51
N PRO A 150 -8.74 -0.62 9.64
CA PRO A 150 -8.37 -0.03 10.91
C PRO A 150 -6.96 0.59 10.89
N VAL A 151 -6.01 0.00 10.15
CA VAL A 151 -4.68 0.59 9.92
C VAL A 151 -4.80 1.99 9.31
N THR A 152 -5.56 2.11 8.21
CA THR A 152 -5.75 3.38 7.50
C THR A 152 -6.54 4.39 8.32
N ARG A 153 -7.59 3.96 9.04
CA ARG A 153 -8.35 4.86 9.92
C ARG A 153 -7.46 5.47 10.99
N LYS A 154 -6.59 4.68 11.60
CA LYS A 154 -5.61 5.19 12.58
C LYS A 154 -4.58 6.10 11.90
N ALA A 155 -4.12 5.76 10.70
CA ALA A 155 -3.20 6.60 9.92
C ALA A 155 -3.82 7.96 9.58
N ILE A 156 -5.11 8.03 9.26
CA ILE A 156 -5.84 9.27 8.96
C ILE A 156 -6.13 10.06 10.24
N LEU A 157 -6.66 9.42 11.28
CA LEU A 157 -7.08 10.12 12.51
C LEU A 157 -5.91 10.56 13.38
N GLY A 158 -4.76 9.88 13.30
CA GLY A 158 -3.57 10.20 14.08
C GLY A 158 -3.70 9.84 15.56
N GLY A 159 -3.08 10.66 16.41
CA GLY A 159 -2.95 10.46 17.86
C GLY A 159 -2.02 9.31 18.24
N ARG A 160 -2.06 8.93 19.52
CA ARG A 160 -1.12 7.95 20.10
C ARG A 160 -1.38 6.51 19.65
N CYS A 161 -0.36 5.80 19.22
CA CYS A 161 -0.38 4.35 18.97
C CYS A 161 -0.56 3.58 20.29
N VAL A 162 -1.38 2.54 20.29
CA VAL A 162 -1.69 1.77 21.51
C VAL A 162 -0.53 0.85 21.90
N ASP A 163 0.11 0.22 20.92
CA ASP A 163 1.19 -0.74 21.10
C ASP A 163 2.54 -0.09 21.44
N SER A 164 2.91 1.01 20.78
CA SER A 164 4.20 1.68 21.00
C SER A 164 4.16 2.96 21.82
N GLY A 165 2.98 3.59 21.99
CA GLY A 165 2.85 4.90 22.64
C GLY A 165 3.35 6.09 21.80
N GLU A 166 3.84 5.85 20.58
CA GLU A 166 4.28 6.90 19.66
C GLU A 166 3.11 7.80 19.23
N ASP A 167 3.35 9.10 19.11
CA ASP A 167 2.35 10.05 18.63
C ASP A 167 2.45 10.23 17.11
N LEU A 168 1.35 9.96 16.40
CA LEU A 168 1.23 10.16 14.96
C LEU A 168 0.93 11.63 14.59
N GLY A 169 0.66 12.47 15.59
CA GLY A 169 0.23 13.85 15.43
C GLY A 169 -1.26 13.97 15.11
N GLY A 170 -1.67 15.16 14.66
CA GLY A 170 -3.07 15.46 14.37
C GLY A 170 -3.66 14.71 13.16
N PRO A 171 -4.98 14.80 12.96
CA PRO A 171 -5.65 14.12 11.85
C PRO A 171 -5.25 14.69 10.48
N LEU A 172 -5.20 13.81 9.47
CA LEU A 172 -5.03 14.15 8.05
C LEU A 172 -6.35 14.45 7.35
N THR A 173 -7.48 14.47 8.06
CA THR A 173 -8.84 14.54 7.50
C THR A 173 -9.04 15.68 6.50
N LYS A 174 -8.41 16.84 6.70
CA LYS A 174 -8.45 17.98 5.76
C LYS A 174 -7.78 17.72 4.40
N PHE A 175 -7.03 16.63 4.26
CA PHE A 175 -6.33 16.24 3.05
C PHE A 175 -6.89 14.96 2.43
N ILE A 176 -7.89 14.34 3.08
CA ILE A 176 -8.61 13.18 2.56
C ILE A 176 -9.85 13.69 1.84
N ASP A 177 -9.98 13.37 0.57
CA ASP A 177 -11.17 13.69 -0.22
C ASP A 177 -12.24 12.63 0.02
N THR A 178 -11.94 11.37 -0.33
CA THR A 178 -12.80 10.22 -0.06
C THR A 178 -12.09 9.13 0.72
N TYR A 179 -12.80 8.48 1.65
CA TYR A 179 -12.35 7.25 2.32
C TYR A 179 -13.33 6.11 2.10
N VAL A 180 -12.86 5.01 1.50
CA VAL A 180 -13.63 3.78 1.29
C VAL A 180 -13.05 2.66 2.15
N ALA A 181 -13.90 2.07 2.99
CA ALA A 181 -13.55 0.94 3.84
C ALA A 181 -14.24 -0.33 3.34
N VAL A 182 -13.45 -1.34 2.95
CA VAL A 182 -13.96 -2.60 2.40
C VAL A 182 -13.70 -3.75 3.38
N ALA A 183 -14.76 -4.34 3.92
CA ALA A 183 -14.72 -5.51 4.80
C ALA A 183 -13.77 -5.38 6.01
N GLY A 184 -13.68 -4.19 6.59
CA GLY A 184 -12.74 -3.87 7.67
C GLY A 184 -13.23 -4.17 9.08
N PRO A 185 -12.41 -4.82 9.94
CA PRO A 185 -12.82 -5.22 11.29
C PRO A 185 -12.64 -4.10 12.32
N ASN A 186 -13.33 -2.97 12.13
CA ASN A 186 -13.23 -1.80 13.04
C ASN A 186 -13.66 -2.09 14.48
N HIS A 187 -14.48 -3.13 14.67
CA HIS A 187 -14.98 -3.58 15.97
C HIS A 187 -14.48 -5.00 16.31
N GLY A 188 -13.36 -5.42 15.70
CA GLY A 188 -12.85 -6.78 15.82
C GLY A 188 -13.54 -7.76 14.86
N ILE A 189 -13.15 -9.04 14.98
CA ILE A 189 -13.74 -10.15 14.22
C ILE A 189 -14.20 -11.24 15.18
N ASN A 190 -15.22 -11.96 14.76
CA ASN A 190 -15.76 -13.11 15.45
C ASN A 190 -15.81 -14.29 14.48
N LEU A 191 -14.95 -15.29 14.69
CA LEU A 191 -14.79 -16.45 13.83
C LEU A 191 -15.74 -17.56 14.26
N GLN A 192 -16.38 -18.20 13.28
CA GLN A 192 -17.27 -19.32 13.53
C GLN A 192 -16.47 -20.63 13.48
N VAL A 193 -16.42 -21.36 14.60
CA VAL A 193 -15.77 -22.67 14.70
C VAL A 193 -16.77 -23.68 15.23
N GLY A 194 -17.22 -24.62 14.39
CA GLY A 194 -18.21 -25.64 14.79
C GLY A 194 -19.53 -25.05 15.30
N GLY A 195 -19.95 -23.88 14.80
CA GLY A 195 -21.14 -23.16 15.26
C GLY A 195 -20.95 -22.31 16.51
N ILE A 196 -19.73 -22.24 17.05
CA ILE A 196 -19.37 -21.40 18.20
C ILE A 196 -18.67 -20.13 17.70
N SER A 197 -19.08 -19.00 18.27
CA SER A 197 -18.51 -17.69 18.01
C SER A 197 -17.27 -17.46 18.87
N VAL A 198 -16.09 -17.39 18.26
CA VAL A 198 -14.80 -17.22 18.95
C VAL A 198 -14.15 -15.89 18.53
N PRO A 199 -13.74 -15.02 19.47
CA PRO A 199 -12.99 -13.81 19.13
C PRO A 199 -11.72 -14.13 18.35
N GLY A 200 -11.47 -13.44 17.25
CA GLY A 200 -10.33 -13.75 16.38
C GLY A 200 -8.96 -13.68 17.07
N CYS A 201 -8.81 -12.83 18.08
CA CYS A 201 -7.57 -12.69 18.83
C CYS A 201 -7.16 -13.94 19.62
N VAL A 202 -8.07 -14.90 19.84
CA VAL A 202 -7.74 -16.20 20.46
C VAL A 202 -6.73 -16.97 19.62
N PHE A 203 -6.79 -16.85 18.29
CA PHE A 203 -5.89 -17.56 17.37
C PHE A 203 -4.50 -16.93 17.29
N SER A 204 -4.34 -15.66 17.69
CA SER A 204 -3.05 -14.98 17.78
C SER A 204 -2.22 -15.42 18.99
N LEU A 205 -2.82 -16.17 19.91
CA LEU A 205 -2.17 -16.72 21.12
C LEU A 205 -1.70 -18.16 20.93
N LEU A 206 -2.00 -18.78 19.77
CA LEU A 206 -1.54 -20.12 19.46
C LEU A 206 -0.13 -20.04 18.82
N PRO A 207 0.85 -20.79 19.36
CA PRO A 207 2.25 -20.73 18.93
C PRO A 207 2.46 -21.16 17.48
#